data_AF-A0A1V0K6H1-F1
#
_entry.id   AF-A0A1V0K6H1-F1
#
_cell.length_a   1.000
_cell.length_b   1.000
_cell.length_c   1.000
_cell.angle_alpha   90.00
_cell.angle_beta   90.00
_cell.angle_gamma   90.00
#
_symmetry.space_group_name_H-M   'P 1'
#
loop_
_entity.id
_entity.type
_entity.pdbx_description
1 polymer ?
#
loop_
_entity_poly.entity_id
_entity_poly.type
_entity_poly.pdbx_seq_one_letter_code
_entity_poly.pdbx_strand_id
1 'polypeptide(L)'
;TQIYTINDKILSYTESMAGKREMVIITFKSGATFQVEVPGSQHIDSQKKAIERMKDTLRITYLTETKIDKLCVWNNKTPNSIAAISM
;
A
#
# COMPACT_ATOMS: atom_id res chain seq x y z
N THR A 1 11.09 -9.90 -1.06
CA THR A 1 9.91 -9.46 -0.28
C THR A 1 10.20 -9.68 1.19
N GLN A 2 9.49 -9.00 2.08
CA GLN A 2 9.53 -9.26 3.52
C GLN A 2 8.18 -8.95 4.17
N ILE A 3 7.95 -9.49 5.36
CA ILE A 3 6.71 -9.28 6.13
C ILE A 3 6.96 -8.23 7.20
N TYR A 4 6.05 -7.27 7.30
CA TYR A 4 5.95 -6.35 8.43
C TYR A 4 4.74 -6.71 9.27
N THR A 5 4.97 -7.02 10.54
CA THR A 5 3.92 -7.08 11.55
C THR A 5 3.61 -5.66 11.99
N ILE A 6 2.40 -5.18 11.73
CA ILE A 6 1.99 -3.79 11.96
C ILE A 6 1.22 -3.70 13.27
N ASN A 7 0.16 -4.49 13.41
CA ASN A 7 -0.74 -4.50 14.55
C ASN A 7 -1.25 -3.11 14.98
N ASP A 8 -1.54 -2.25 14.00
CA ASP A 8 -1.98 -0.87 14.19
C ASP A 8 -2.89 -0.43 13.04
N LYS A 9 -3.58 0.71 13.23
CA LYS A 9 -4.38 1.38 12.20
C LYS A 9 -3.48 2.23 11.31
N ILE A 10 -3.92 2.53 10.09
CA ILE A 10 -3.24 3.48 9.21
C ILE A 10 -3.31 4.88 9.86
N LEU A 11 -2.16 5.53 10.04
CA LEU A 11 -2.07 6.88 10.60
C LEU A 11 -2.42 7.95 9.55
N SER A 12 -1.88 7.81 8.34
CA SER A 12 -2.20 8.71 7.23
C SER A 12 -2.31 7.95 5.92
N TYR A 13 -3.20 8.43 5.05
CA TYR A 13 -3.41 7.96 3.69
C TYR A 13 -3.22 9.14 2.73
N THR A 14 -2.35 8.98 1.73
CA THR A 14 -2.09 9.97 0.68
C THR A 14 -2.26 9.31 -0.67
N GLU A 15 -3.06 9.91 -1.54
CA GLU A 15 -3.30 9.45 -2.91
C GLU A 15 -2.95 10.58 -3.89
N SER A 16 -2.24 10.24 -4.96
CA SER A 16 -1.85 11.20 -5.99
C SER A 16 -2.37 10.78 -7.35
N MET A 17 -2.84 11.75 -8.12
CA MET A 17 -3.23 11.62 -9.53
C MET A 17 -2.28 12.38 -10.46
N ALA A 18 -1.14 12.84 -9.95
CA ALA A 18 -0.16 13.54 -10.77
C ALA A 18 0.45 12.58 -11.81
N GLY A 19 0.64 13.05 -13.04
CA GLY A 19 1.20 12.21 -14.11
C GLY A 19 2.50 11.52 -13.71
N LYS A 20 2.60 10.22 -13.96
CA LYS A 20 3.69 9.31 -13.52
C LYS A 20 3.76 9.04 -12.00
N ARG A 21 2.83 9.54 -11.21
CA ARG A 21 2.75 9.34 -9.74
C ARG A 21 1.34 8.95 -9.28
N GLU A 22 0.64 8.14 -10.07
CA GLU A 22 -0.65 7.54 -9.67
C GLU A 22 -0.45 6.44 -8.60
N MET A 23 -0.08 6.87 -7.41
CA MET A 23 0.33 6.02 -6.28
C MET A 23 -0.42 6.37 -5.01
N VAL A 24 -0.46 5.41 -4.10
CA VAL A 24 -0.94 5.59 -2.72
C VAL A 24 0.23 5.42 -1.78
N ILE A 25 0.29 6.27 -0.74
CA ILE A 25 1.26 6.17 0.35
C ILE A 25 0.48 6.10 1.66
N ILE A 26 0.82 5.13 2.50
CA ILE A 26 0.30 4.99 3.85
C ILE A 26 1.42 5.07 4.89
N THR A 27 1.12 5.62 6.05
CA THR A 27 2.04 5.64 7.19
C THR A 27 1.40 5.07 8.45
N PHE A 28 2.24 4.64 9.38
CA PHE A 28 1.85 4.14 10.70
C PHE A 28 2.52 4.96 11.80
N LYS A 29 1.99 4.90 13.03
CA LYS A 29 2.54 5.61 14.20
C LYS A 29 3.98 5.23 14.52
N SER A 30 4.41 4.03 14.13
CA SER A 30 5.81 3.58 14.24
C SER A 30 6.79 4.35 13.33
N GLY A 31 6.30 5.17 12.40
CA GLY A 31 7.10 5.82 11.36
C GLY A 31 7.26 4.97 10.09
N ALA A 32 6.75 3.74 10.07
CA ALA A 32 6.78 2.90 8.88
C ALA A 32 5.94 3.52 7.75
N THR A 33 6.49 3.53 6.54
CA THR A 33 5.87 4.11 5.33
C THR A 33 5.88 3.09 4.21
N PHE A 34 4.75 2.94 3.52
CA PHE A 34 4.58 1.99 2.43
C PHE A 34 3.85 2.63 1.26
N GLN A 35 4.08 2.11 0.06
CA GLN A 35 3.40 2.56 -1.15
C GLN A 35 2.62 1.45 -1.85
N VAL A 36 1.55 1.81 -2.56
CA VAL A 36 1.05 1.03 -3.69
C VAL A 36 1.64 1.69 -4.94
N GLU A 37 2.49 0.96 -5.65
CA GLU A 37 3.25 1.52 -6.77
C GLU A 37 2.37 1.89 -7.97
N VAL A 38 2.89 2.79 -8.80
CA VAL A 38 2.26 3.17 -10.07
C VAL A 38 2.26 1.95 -11.01
N PRO A 39 1.14 1.61 -11.65
CA PRO A 39 1.12 0.60 -12.70
C PRO A 39 2.14 0.92 -13.82
N GLY A 40 3.23 0.15 -13.91
CA GLY A 40 4.24 0.21 -14.97
C GLY A 40 4.42 -1.11 -15.74
N SER A 41 5.46 -1.14 -16.57
CA SER A 41 5.80 -2.28 -17.46
C SER A 41 6.20 -3.56 -16.72
N GLN A 42 6.58 -3.45 -15.45
CA GLN A 42 6.87 -4.59 -14.59
C GLN A 42 5.61 -5.40 -14.21
N HIS A 43 4.42 -4.87 -14.47
CA HIS A 43 3.17 -5.52 -14.11
C HIS A 43 2.52 -6.21 -15.30
N ILE A 44 2.09 -7.45 -15.07
CA ILE A 44 1.18 -8.15 -15.98
C ILE A 44 -0.23 -7.56 -15.87
N ASP A 45 -1.04 -7.68 -16.92
CA ASP A 45 -2.35 -7.02 -16.98
C ASP A 45 -3.30 -7.41 -15.84
N SER A 46 -3.23 -8.64 -15.36
CA SER A 46 -4.03 -9.10 -14.22
C SER A 46 -3.68 -8.37 -12.91
N GLN A 47 -2.45 -7.87 -12.77
CA GLN A 47 -2.04 -7.09 -11.60
C GLN A 47 -2.59 -5.67 -11.63
N LYS A 48 -2.87 -5.07 -12.80
CA LYS A 48 -3.36 -3.68 -12.89
C LYS A 48 -4.68 -3.51 -12.12
N LYS A 49 -5.63 -4.44 -12.29
CA LYS A 49 -6.89 -4.44 -11.50
C LYS A 49 -6.65 -4.70 -10.01
N ALA A 50 -5.68 -5.53 -9.67
CA ALA A 50 -5.36 -5.83 -8.27
C ALA A 50 -4.69 -4.64 -7.56
N ILE A 51 -3.89 -3.85 -8.28
CA ILE A 51 -3.28 -2.61 -7.78
C ILE A 51 -4.37 -1.60 -7.41
N GLU A 52 -5.33 -1.37 -8.30
CA GLU A 52 -6.46 -0.47 -8.00
C GLU A 52 -7.31 -0.98 -6.82
N ARG A 53 -7.56 -2.30 -6.75
CA ARG A 53 -8.22 -2.91 -5.58
C ARG A 53 -7.45 -2.68 -4.28
N MET A 54 -6.11 -2.72 -4.31
CA MET A 54 -5.29 -2.45 -3.13
C MET A 54 -5.43 -1.00 -2.68
N LYS A 55 -5.45 -0.04 -3.61
CA LYS A 55 -5.70 1.38 -3.29
C LYS A 55 -7.06 1.56 -2.61
N ASP A 56 -8.13 0.99 -3.19
CA ASP A 56 -9.47 1.03 -2.63
C ASP A 56 -9.54 0.38 -1.23
N THR A 57 -8.87 -0.77 -1.06
CA THR A 57 -8.78 -1.49 0.22
C THR A 57 -8.12 -0.62 1.27
N LEU A 58 -6.97 -0.01 0.97
CA LEU A 58 -6.26 0.87 1.91
C LEU A 58 -7.07 2.12 2.26
N ARG A 59 -7.77 2.71 1.28
CA ARG A 59 -8.64 3.87 1.52
C ARG A 59 -9.75 3.53 2.51
N ILE A 60 -10.44 2.40 2.31
CA ILE A 60 -11.52 2.02 3.23
C ILE A 60 -10.96 1.61 4.59
N THR A 61 -9.87 0.85 4.65
CA THR A 61 -9.19 0.45 5.89
C THR A 61 -8.78 1.66 6.73
N TYR A 62 -8.30 2.73 6.09
CA TYR A 62 -7.99 3.99 6.78
C TYR A 62 -9.26 4.66 7.33
N LEU A 63 -10.30 4.82 6.51
CA LEU A 63 -11.54 5.49 6.92
C LEU A 63 -12.33 4.73 8.00
N THR A 64 -12.31 3.40 7.97
CA THR A 64 -12.96 2.56 8.99
C THR A 64 -12.05 2.27 10.17
N GLU A 65 -10.85 2.84 10.18
CA GLU A 65 -9.89 2.67 11.27
C GLU A 65 -9.63 1.17 11.57
N THR A 66 -9.60 0.34 10.53
CA THR A 66 -9.40 -1.09 10.66
C THR A 66 -7.94 -1.40 10.93
N LYS A 67 -7.70 -2.25 11.93
CA LYS A 67 -6.36 -2.68 12.30
C LYS A 67 -5.76 -3.55 11.19
N ILE A 68 -4.49 -3.34 10.88
CA ILE A 68 -3.72 -4.20 9.96
C ILE A 68 -2.84 -5.11 10.81
N ASP A 69 -2.94 -6.43 10.62
CA ASP A 69 -2.01 -7.38 11.27
C ASP A 69 -0.66 -7.37 10.55
N LYS A 70 -0.63 -7.64 9.24
CA LYS A 70 0.60 -7.78 8.46
C LYS A 70 0.51 -7.16 7.07
N LEU A 71 1.66 -6.70 6.59
CA LEU A 71 1.89 -6.33 5.20
C LEU A 71 3.01 -7.18 4.62
N CYS A 72 2.77 -7.78 3.45
CA CYS A 72 3.83 -8.33 2.61
C CYS A 72 4.26 -7.26 1.62
N VAL A 73 5.57 -6.98 1.56
CA VAL A 73 6.10 -5.88 0.75
C VAL A 73 7.32 -6.29 -0.06
N TRP A 74 7.49 -5.66 -1.22
CA TRP A 74 8.75 -5.63 -1.96
C TRP A 74 9.69 -4.61 -1.33
N ASN A 75 10.87 -5.08 -0.90
CA ASN A 75 11.90 -4.30 -0.20
C ASN A 75 13.00 -3.75 -1.13
N ASN A 76 12.86 -3.94 -2.44
CA ASN A 76 13.71 -3.34 -3.47
C ASN A 76 13.12 -2.01 -4.01
N LYS A 77 12.17 -1.42 -3.29
CA LYS A 77 11.49 -0.16 -3.61
C LYS A 77 11.54 0.75 -2.39
N THR A 78 11.55 2.06 -2.58
CA THR A 78 11.54 3.04 -1.48
C THR A 78 10.52 4.14 -1.77
N PRO A 79 9.44 4.27 -0.97
CA PRO A 79 9.02 3.38 0.12
C PRO A 79 8.79 1.92 -0.33
N ASN A 80 8.77 0.97 0.60
CA ASN A 80 8.50 -0.43 0.28
C ASN A 80 7.11 -0.56 -0.39
N SER A 81 7.01 -1.35 -1.47
CA SER A 81 5.75 -1.51 -2.22
C SER A 81 4.91 -2.66 -1.67
N ILE A 82 3.63 -2.42 -1.41
CA ILE A 82 2.69 -3.40 -0.85
C ILE A 82 2.34 -4.44 -1.92
N ALA A 83 2.55 -5.71 -1.57
CA ALA A 83 2.14 -6.87 -2.38
C ALA A 83 0.84 -7.48 -1.85
N ALA A 84 0.68 -7.56 -0.53
CA ALA A 84 -0.50 -8.11 0.13
C ALA A 84 -0.72 -7.50 1.52
N ILE A 85 -1.96 -7.59 1.99
CA ILE A 85 -2.43 -7.07 3.29
C ILE A 85 -3.24 -8.14 4.01
N SER A 86 -3.05 -8.25 5.33
CA SER A 86 -3.95 -8.97 6.23
C SER A 86 -4.45 -8.03 7.33
N MET A 87 -5.75 -8.08 7.59
CA MET A 87 -6.45 -7.27 8.61
C MET A 87 -6.92 -8.18 9.73
#